data_AF-A0A0N0ANL0-F1
#
_entry.id   AF-A0A0N0ANL0-F1
#
_cell.length_a   1.000
_cell.length_b   1.000
_cell.length_c   1.000
_cell.angle_alpha   90.00
_cell.angle_beta   90.00
_cell.angle_gamma   90.00
#
_symmetry.space_group_name_H-M   'P 1'
#
loop_
_entity.id
_entity.type
_entity.pdbx_description
1 polymer ?
#
loop_
_entity_poly.entity_id
_entity_poly.type
_entity_poly.pdbx_seq_one_letter_code
_entity_poly.pdbx_strand_id
1 'polypeptide(L)'
;MNARPRPPGTENRRTRVLVGAAAALLLVAGALTVVLTDVGPSSDEQLVGAGHGFGGRHDHYGNQDDPEGGDAGDGGAGGGDQGGGDHGGGAHGGHGDGAEAVGPFEEDFADIEQAPPREDGPEPGPEASTGSFTVDCGVNENGVFNSENVIVAPGVPHGAQHTHDYVGNQNVQNFTDDVLANNELLAQGETTCPDGDLSMHYWPVLRDITREGADADESGGGLDGNIGEILTASSATIEFLGNPRGPVTEMPEFLQIITGNARANTAEGANARAQWTCTGFEDRAFPDRYPLCPEGSDVVRIFDFPSCWDGENFESPDNRTHIVFPEEDGGCQDGFTAVPLLRQTLVYEVPDGPSFAVDGFPEEEHAPITDHSDHINVMPRELMAELVDCVNTGRDC
;
A
#
# COMPACT_ATOMS: atom_id res chain seq x y z
N MET A 1 -52.69 -31.32 -47.87
CA MET A 1 -54.03 -30.72 -47.87
C MET A 1 -54.50 -30.60 -46.43
N ASN A 2 -54.95 -29.40 -46.07
CA ASN A 2 -55.05 -28.84 -44.71
C ASN A 2 -56.32 -29.23 -43.93
N ALA A 3 -56.18 -29.39 -42.61
CA ALA A 3 -57.06 -28.83 -41.55
C ALA A 3 -56.37 -29.10 -40.18
N ARG A 4 -55.71 -28.11 -39.54
CA ARG A 4 -56.22 -27.09 -38.58
C ARG A 4 -56.72 -27.67 -37.22
N PRO A 5 -56.64 -26.93 -36.09
CA PRO A 5 -55.47 -26.24 -35.49
C PRO A 5 -55.37 -26.46 -33.94
N ARG A 6 -54.26 -26.04 -33.30
CA ARG A 6 -54.12 -25.85 -31.83
C ARG A 6 -54.14 -24.36 -31.46
N PRO A 7 -54.61 -24.00 -30.25
CA PRO A 7 -54.10 -22.83 -29.52
C PRO A 7 -53.91 -23.15 -27.98
N PRO A 8 -53.50 -22.21 -27.08
CA PRO A 8 -52.26 -22.35 -26.30
C PRO A 8 -52.39 -22.18 -24.76
N GLY A 9 -51.26 -22.42 -24.04
CA GLY A 9 -50.68 -21.69 -22.88
C GLY A 9 -51.48 -21.37 -21.59
N THR A 10 -50.78 -21.47 -20.43
CA THR A 10 -50.73 -20.54 -19.25
C THR A 10 -50.16 -21.30 -18.03
N GLU A 11 -48.97 -20.95 -17.52
CA GLU A 11 -48.65 -19.94 -16.48
C GLU A 11 -48.89 -20.38 -15.02
N ASN A 12 -47.81 -20.32 -14.23
CA ASN A 12 -47.76 -20.62 -12.80
C ASN A 12 -47.75 -19.33 -11.98
N ARG A 13 -48.70 -19.18 -11.05
CA ARG A 13 -48.64 -18.27 -9.89
C ARG A 13 -49.59 -18.77 -8.81
N ARG A 14 -49.09 -19.04 -7.61
CA ARG A 14 -49.86 -18.93 -6.35
C ARG A 14 -49.00 -18.44 -5.20
N THR A 15 -49.67 -17.72 -4.32
CA THR A 15 -49.19 -16.72 -3.37
C THR A 15 -49.74 -17.06 -1.98
N ARG A 16 -48.90 -16.91 -0.95
CA ARG A 16 -49.10 -16.58 0.49
C ARG A 16 -50.09 -17.40 1.36
N VAL A 17 -49.71 -17.64 2.62
CA VAL A 17 -50.19 -16.93 3.83
C VAL A 17 -49.49 -17.46 5.11
N LEU A 18 -49.03 -16.53 5.95
CA LEU A 18 -48.52 -16.67 7.32
C LEU A 18 -49.67 -16.57 8.35
N VAL A 19 -49.64 -17.36 9.44
CA VAL A 19 -50.18 -16.98 10.77
C VAL A 19 -49.39 -17.71 11.86
N GLY A 20 -48.94 -16.97 12.88
CA GLY A 20 -48.14 -17.46 14.01
C GLY A 20 -48.91 -18.00 15.22
N ALA A 21 -48.17 -18.42 16.24
CA ALA A 21 -48.68 -18.70 17.58
C ALA A 21 -47.61 -18.37 18.65
N ALA A 22 -48.09 -17.76 19.73
CA ALA A 22 -47.34 -17.10 20.78
C ALA A 22 -46.84 -18.03 21.90
N ALA A 23 -45.78 -17.58 22.58
CA ALA A 23 -45.18 -18.17 23.77
C ALA A 23 -45.99 -17.86 25.06
N ALA A 24 -45.94 -18.78 26.02
CA ALA A 24 -46.35 -18.54 27.40
C ALA A 24 -45.39 -19.22 28.40
N LEU A 25 -44.99 -18.43 29.40
CA LEU A 25 -44.12 -18.71 30.55
C LEU A 25 -44.50 -19.94 31.38
N LEU A 26 -43.48 -20.58 31.99
CA LEU A 26 -43.59 -21.20 33.32
C LEU A 26 -42.24 -21.10 34.07
N LEU A 27 -42.26 -20.31 35.15
CA LEU A 27 -41.22 -20.18 36.17
C LEU A 27 -41.26 -21.39 37.11
N VAL A 28 -40.10 -21.99 37.41
CA VAL A 28 -39.91 -22.83 38.60
C VAL A 28 -38.61 -22.40 39.29
N ALA A 29 -38.78 -21.79 40.47
CA ALA A 29 -37.70 -21.51 41.39
C ALA A 29 -37.37 -22.77 42.19
N GLY A 30 -36.10 -23.18 42.18
CA GLY A 30 -35.57 -24.26 43.02
C GLY A 30 -34.24 -23.83 43.62
N ALA A 31 -34.25 -23.52 44.91
CA ALA A 31 -33.05 -23.31 45.70
C ALA A 31 -32.35 -24.65 45.94
N LEU A 32 -31.04 -24.72 45.69
CA LEU A 32 -30.20 -25.74 46.32
C LEU A 32 -28.76 -25.24 46.51
N THR A 33 -28.38 -25.15 47.77
CA THR A 33 -27.06 -24.85 48.31
C THR A 33 -26.09 -25.99 48.00
N VAL A 34 -24.92 -25.70 47.40
CA VAL A 34 -23.79 -26.64 47.36
C VAL A 34 -22.49 -25.93 47.70
N VAL A 35 -22.06 -26.21 48.93
CA VAL A 35 -20.71 -26.44 49.49
C VAL A 35 -19.49 -26.15 48.60
N LEU A 36 -18.63 -25.26 49.11
CA LEU A 36 -17.22 -25.08 48.73
C LEU A 36 -16.40 -26.35 49.02
N THR A 37 -15.73 -26.89 48.00
CA THR A 37 -14.52 -27.69 48.18
C THR A 37 -13.49 -27.32 47.11
N ASP A 38 -12.32 -26.96 47.61
CA ASP A 38 -11.10 -26.56 46.92
C ASP A 38 -10.35 -27.81 46.41
N VAL A 39 -10.10 -27.90 45.09
CA VAL A 39 -9.06 -28.74 44.46
C VAL A 39 -8.74 -28.17 43.06
N GLY A 40 -7.55 -27.61 42.82
CA GLY A 40 -7.00 -27.39 41.46
C GLY A 40 -6.22 -28.63 40.95
N PRO A 41 -5.42 -28.56 39.87
CA PRO A 41 -5.39 -27.65 38.72
C PRO A 41 -5.40 -28.39 37.34
N SER A 42 -5.67 -27.69 36.22
CA SER A 42 -5.08 -28.01 34.89
C SER A 42 -5.45 -26.96 33.81
N SER A 43 -4.44 -26.16 33.43
CA SER A 43 -4.16 -25.51 32.13
C SER A 43 -5.31 -25.06 31.22
N ASP A 44 -5.60 -23.76 31.27
CA ASP A 44 -6.08 -22.96 30.14
C ASP A 44 -4.87 -22.44 29.33
N GLU A 45 -4.92 -22.57 28.00
CA GLU A 45 -4.06 -21.80 27.09
C GLU A 45 -4.60 -20.37 26.99
N GLN A 46 -3.74 -19.45 27.43
CA GLN A 46 -3.99 -18.02 27.53
C GLN A 46 -3.57 -17.37 26.22
N LEU A 47 -4.55 -16.80 25.51
CA LEU A 47 -4.36 -15.70 24.56
C LEU A 47 -3.52 -14.62 25.25
N VAL A 48 -2.28 -14.46 24.81
CA VAL A 48 -1.40 -13.39 25.30
C VAL A 48 -1.80 -12.12 24.57
N GLY A 49 -2.56 -11.28 25.27
CA GLY A 49 -2.70 -9.88 24.92
C GLY A 49 -1.45 -9.11 25.35
N ALA A 50 -0.93 -8.31 24.44
CA ALA A 50 -0.02 -7.20 24.75
C ALA A 50 -0.68 -5.91 24.26
N GLY A 51 -1.61 -5.40 25.07
CA GLY A 51 -2.01 -4.01 24.99
C GLY A 51 -1.07 -3.18 25.87
N HIS A 52 -0.30 -2.29 25.25
CA HIS A 52 0.18 -1.06 25.87
C HIS A 52 0.04 0.05 24.84
N GLY A 53 -1.06 0.80 24.95
CA GLY A 53 -1.29 1.97 24.13
C GLY A 53 -0.28 3.07 24.46
N PHE A 54 0.34 3.60 23.41
CA PHE A 54 1.00 4.89 23.44
C PHE A 54 0.19 5.86 22.59
N GLY A 55 -0.80 6.50 23.23
CA GLY A 55 -1.40 7.73 22.70
C GLY A 55 -0.37 8.85 22.83
N GLY A 56 0.41 9.05 21.77
CA GLY A 56 1.25 10.22 21.58
C GLY A 56 0.41 11.39 21.08
N ARG A 57 0.47 12.53 21.77
CA ARG A 57 -0.12 13.78 21.28
C ARG A 57 0.59 14.20 20.00
N HIS A 58 -0.17 14.38 18.93
CA HIS A 58 0.27 15.00 17.70
C HIS A 58 0.59 16.48 17.95
N ASP A 59 1.87 16.79 18.07
CA ASP A 59 2.37 18.14 17.80
C ASP A 59 2.84 18.14 16.33
N HIS A 60 2.17 18.94 15.51
CA HIS A 60 2.53 19.40 14.16
C HIS A 60 3.61 18.61 13.39
N TYR A 61 3.20 17.85 12.36
CA TYR A 61 4.07 17.47 11.24
C TYR A 61 4.47 18.72 10.46
N GLY A 62 5.52 19.39 10.95
CA GLY A 62 6.23 20.44 10.27
C GLY A 62 7.71 20.20 10.48
N ASN A 63 8.42 19.95 9.38
CA ASN A 63 9.88 19.82 9.30
C ASN A 63 10.47 18.66 10.11
N GLN A 64 10.52 17.46 9.52
CA GLN A 64 11.39 16.39 10.02
C GLN A 64 12.71 16.47 9.26
N ASP A 65 13.71 17.01 9.94
CA ASP A 65 15.12 16.84 9.58
C ASP A 65 15.49 15.38 9.88
N ASP A 66 15.82 14.60 8.85
CA ASP A 66 16.36 13.24 8.96
C ASP A 66 17.75 13.28 9.64
N PRO A 67 17.99 12.57 10.76
CA PRO A 67 19.28 12.63 11.42
C PRO A 67 20.24 11.58 10.85
N GLU A 68 21.12 11.98 9.93
CA GLU A 68 22.40 11.30 9.72
C GLU A 68 23.47 11.83 10.71
N GLY A 69 24.27 10.92 11.27
CA GLY A 69 25.22 11.22 12.35
C GLY A 69 26.47 11.99 11.93
N GLY A 70 26.88 12.96 12.75
CA GLY A 70 28.18 13.64 12.65
C GLY A 70 28.48 14.64 13.79
N ASP A 71 29.59 14.39 14.47
CA ASP A 71 30.25 15.02 15.64
C ASP A 71 30.17 16.56 15.89
N ALA A 72 29.90 16.90 17.16
CA ALA A 72 30.32 18.04 18.03
C ALA A 72 30.46 19.49 17.52
N GLY A 73 29.73 20.40 18.19
CA GLY A 73 30.04 21.84 18.27
C GLY A 73 29.19 22.61 19.30
N ASP A 74 29.81 23.06 20.37
CA ASP A 74 29.27 23.86 21.50
C ASP A 74 28.77 25.26 21.08
N GLY A 75 27.66 25.72 21.69
CA GLY A 75 27.46 27.13 22.01
C GLY A 75 26.07 27.73 21.74
N GLY A 76 25.42 28.22 22.80
CA GLY A 76 24.66 29.49 22.73
C GLY A 76 23.19 29.46 23.14
N ALA A 77 22.87 30.18 24.21
CA ALA A 77 21.55 30.31 24.83
C ALA A 77 20.67 31.45 24.23
N GLY A 78 19.34 31.29 24.39
CA GLY A 78 18.30 32.33 24.31
C GLY A 78 17.01 31.77 23.67
N GLY A 79 15.79 31.88 24.18
CA GLY A 79 15.21 32.74 25.20
C GLY A 79 14.03 33.55 24.61
N GLY A 80 12.78 33.08 24.79
CA GLY A 80 11.52 33.79 24.46
C GLY A 80 10.74 33.11 23.32
N ASP A 81 9.41 33.14 23.20
CA ASP A 81 8.31 33.70 23.99
C ASP A 81 7.04 32.97 23.48
N GLN A 82 6.06 32.73 24.35
CA GLN A 82 4.82 32.00 24.02
C GLN A 82 3.78 32.96 23.42
N GLY A 83 3.38 32.73 22.17
CA GLY A 83 2.29 33.45 21.53
C GLY A 83 1.32 32.50 20.84
N GLY A 84 0.20 32.21 21.51
CA GLY A 84 -0.92 31.47 20.93
C GLY A 84 -1.60 32.27 19.82
N GLY A 85 -1.76 31.66 18.65
CA GLY A 85 -2.47 32.21 17.50
C GLY A 85 -3.44 31.16 16.95
N ASP A 86 -4.72 31.41 17.20
CA ASP A 86 -5.87 30.75 16.60
C ASP A 86 -5.92 31.03 15.09
N HIS A 87 -5.84 29.99 14.25
CA HIS A 87 -6.03 30.11 12.81
C HIS A 87 -7.12 29.14 12.32
N GLY A 88 -8.35 29.65 12.36
CA GLY A 88 -9.49 29.09 11.66
C GLY A 88 -9.28 29.11 10.14
N GLY A 89 -9.87 28.09 9.49
CA GLY A 89 -9.77 27.84 8.06
C GLY A 89 -10.18 29.02 7.19
N GLY A 90 -9.32 29.29 6.19
CA GLY A 90 -9.58 30.21 5.10
C GLY A 90 -9.44 29.46 3.78
N ALA A 91 -10.55 29.37 3.05
CA ALA A 91 -10.57 28.94 1.65
C ALA A 91 -9.70 29.88 0.80
N HIS A 92 -8.68 29.34 0.16
CA HIS A 92 -7.86 30.07 -0.81
C HIS A 92 -8.32 29.75 -2.24
N GLY A 93 -9.39 30.42 -2.66
CA GLY A 93 -9.61 30.71 -4.08
C GLY A 93 -8.75 31.91 -4.46
N GLY A 94 -7.68 31.67 -5.22
CA GLY A 94 -6.79 32.72 -5.72
C GLY A 94 -6.13 32.31 -7.03
N HIS A 95 -6.74 32.69 -8.15
CA HIS A 95 -6.06 32.71 -9.45
C HIS A 95 -5.00 33.81 -9.43
N GLY A 96 -3.75 33.43 -9.22
CA GLY A 96 -2.57 34.27 -9.38
C GLY A 96 -1.89 33.95 -10.70
N ASP A 97 -1.80 34.95 -11.58
CA ASP A 97 -0.98 34.92 -12.79
C ASP A 97 0.51 34.79 -12.40
N GLY A 98 1.00 33.56 -12.46
CA GLY A 98 2.36 33.16 -12.12
C GLY A 98 2.40 31.71 -11.65
N ALA A 99 1.72 30.81 -12.36
CA ALA A 99 1.86 29.38 -12.12
C ALA A 99 3.31 29.00 -12.45
N GLU A 100 4.12 28.76 -11.42
CA GLU A 100 5.27 27.88 -11.57
C GLU A 100 4.74 26.60 -12.22
N ALA A 101 5.38 26.17 -13.30
CA ALA A 101 4.94 24.98 -14.00
C ALA A 101 5.05 23.80 -13.04
N VAL A 102 3.90 23.29 -12.60
CA VAL A 102 3.80 21.99 -11.96
C VAL A 102 4.19 21.01 -13.06
N GLY A 103 5.26 20.24 -12.87
CA GLY A 103 5.82 19.36 -13.89
C GLY A 103 4.83 18.29 -14.40
N PRO A 104 5.32 17.23 -15.07
CA PRO A 104 6.72 16.98 -15.34
C PRO A 104 7.29 17.91 -16.41
N PHE A 105 8.60 18.03 -16.46
CA PHE A 105 9.35 18.78 -17.45
C PHE A 105 9.91 17.87 -18.55
N GLU A 106 10.29 18.44 -19.69
CA GLU A 106 10.91 17.68 -20.79
C GLU A 106 12.17 16.92 -20.33
N GLU A 107 12.91 17.49 -19.38
CA GLU A 107 14.12 16.89 -18.81
C GLU A 107 13.87 15.70 -17.87
N ASP A 108 12.63 15.49 -17.43
CA ASP A 108 12.22 14.32 -16.65
C ASP A 108 12.09 13.07 -17.52
N PHE A 109 12.11 13.21 -18.85
CA PHE A 109 12.00 12.10 -19.78
C PHE A 109 13.33 11.78 -20.43
N ALA A 110 13.63 10.50 -20.58
CA ALA A 110 14.83 10.03 -21.27
C ALA A 110 14.58 8.74 -22.05
N ASP A 111 15.30 8.55 -23.14
CA ASP A 111 15.28 7.29 -23.90
C ASP A 111 15.74 6.13 -23.00
N ILE A 112 14.98 5.03 -22.95
CA ILE A 112 15.28 3.86 -22.12
C ILE A 112 16.67 3.27 -22.40
N GLU A 113 17.22 3.45 -23.60
CA GLU A 113 18.59 3.00 -23.91
C GLU A 113 19.66 3.70 -23.05
N GLN A 114 19.34 4.86 -22.47
CA GLN A 114 20.24 5.64 -21.60
C GLN A 114 20.14 5.24 -20.12
N ALA A 115 19.18 4.39 -19.74
CA ALA A 115 19.02 3.96 -18.35
C ALA A 115 20.24 3.19 -17.84
N PRO A 116 20.64 3.40 -16.58
CA PRO A 116 21.69 2.59 -15.97
C PRO A 116 21.21 1.14 -15.79
N PRO A 117 22.14 0.16 -15.71
CA PRO A 117 21.78 -1.21 -15.36
C PRO A 117 20.99 -1.26 -14.06
N ARG A 118 19.96 -2.10 -14.03
CA ARG A 118 19.17 -2.33 -12.81
C ARG A 118 19.97 -3.20 -11.86
N GLU A 119 19.92 -2.90 -10.56
CA GLU A 119 20.51 -3.77 -9.56
C GLU A 119 19.53 -4.90 -9.23
N ASP A 120 19.76 -6.09 -9.78
CA ASP A 120 18.92 -7.28 -9.56
C ASP A 120 19.11 -7.95 -8.19
N GLY A 121 19.92 -7.32 -7.32
CA GLY A 121 20.36 -7.90 -6.05
C GLY A 121 21.53 -8.89 -6.21
N PRO A 122 22.00 -9.44 -5.08
CA PRO A 122 23.19 -10.29 -5.06
C PRO A 122 22.89 -11.74 -5.48
N GLU A 123 23.91 -12.42 -6.00
CA GLU A 123 23.80 -13.83 -6.39
C GLU A 123 23.41 -14.72 -5.19
N PRO A 124 22.43 -15.62 -5.35
CA PRO A 124 22.01 -16.56 -4.29
C PRO A 124 23.15 -17.43 -3.77
N GLY A 125 23.29 -17.48 -2.45
CA GLY A 125 24.22 -18.36 -1.76
C GLY A 125 23.73 -19.81 -1.63
N PRO A 126 24.56 -20.71 -1.04
CA PRO A 126 24.19 -22.12 -0.88
C PRO A 126 22.97 -22.39 0.02
N GLU A 127 22.66 -21.45 0.92
CA GLU A 127 21.53 -21.53 1.86
C GLU A 127 20.35 -20.65 1.42
N ALA A 128 20.41 -20.07 0.22
CA ALA A 128 19.42 -19.15 -0.27
C ALA A 128 18.03 -19.79 -0.40
N SER A 129 17.03 -19.02 -0.01
CA SER A 129 15.65 -19.24 -0.43
C SER A 129 15.49 -18.65 -1.83
N THR A 130 15.19 -19.50 -2.81
CA THR A 130 15.27 -19.15 -4.25
C THR A 130 13.93 -19.24 -4.97
N GLY A 131 12.87 -19.62 -4.26
CA GLY A 131 11.54 -19.71 -4.84
C GLY A 131 10.86 -18.34 -4.93
N SER A 132 9.75 -18.32 -5.65
CA SER A 132 8.83 -17.20 -5.78
C SER A 132 7.42 -17.63 -5.38
N PHE A 133 6.59 -16.67 -5.01
CA PHE A 133 5.14 -16.84 -4.86
C PHE A 133 4.44 -15.63 -5.49
N THR A 134 3.54 -15.85 -6.46
CA THR A 134 2.84 -14.75 -7.14
C THR A 134 1.38 -14.70 -6.72
N VAL A 135 0.91 -13.51 -6.36
CA VAL A 135 -0.51 -13.23 -6.14
C VAL A 135 -1.02 -12.38 -7.30
N ASP A 136 -2.10 -12.84 -7.93
CA ASP A 136 -2.87 -12.03 -8.88
C ASP A 136 -3.96 -11.30 -8.09
N CYS A 137 -3.98 -9.97 -8.10
CA CYS A 137 -5.04 -9.16 -7.48
C CYS A 137 -5.77 -8.28 -8.49
N GLY A 138 -5.53 -8.51 -9.79
CA GLY A 138 -6.01 -7.66 -10.87
C GLY A 138 -5.30 -6.31 -10.95
N VAL A 139 -5.91 -5.37 -11.67
CA VAL A 139 -5.33 -4.06 -12.03
C VAL A 139 -6.21 -2.88 -11.61
N ASN A 140 -7.09 -3.10 -10.62
CA ASN A 140 -8.11 -2.15 -10.18
C ASN A 140 -9.13 -1.75 -11.28
N GLU A 141 -9.62 -2.71 -12.06
CA GLU A 141 -10.66 -2.46 -13.09
C GLU A 141 -11.96 -1.87 -12.50
N ASN A 142 -12.18 -2.02 -11.20
CA ASN A 142 -13.32 -1.49 -10.46
C ASN A 142 -13.14 -0.03 -9.99
N GLY A 143 -11.97 0.58 -10.18
CA GLY A 143 -11.73 2.01 -9.99
C GLY A 143 -11.79 2.46 -8.52
N VAL A 144 -11.16 1.70 -7.63
CA VAL A 144 -11.04 2.04 -6.22
C VAL A 144 -9.83 2.94 -6.01
N PHE A 145 -10.08 4.19 -5.68
CA PHE A 145 -9.05 5.22 -5.48
C PHE A 145 -9.17 5.84 -4.10
N ASN A 146 -8.04 6.27 -3.54
CA ASN A 146 -8.00 7.08 -2.33
C ASN A 146 -6.83 8.06 -2.35
N SER A 147 -7.08 9.30 -1.95
CA SER A 147 -6.09 10.35 -1.75
C SER A 147 -5.76 10.62 -0.28
N GLU A 148 -6.28 9.81 0.65
CA GLU A 148 -5.77 9.73 2.01
C GLU A 148 -4.44 8.97 2.04
N ASN A 149 -3.62 9.23 3.05
CA ASN A 149 -2.39 8.47 3.26
C ASN A 149 -2.61 7.47 4.41
N VAL A 150 -3.04 6.25 4.07
CA VAL A 150 -3.52 5.27 5.07
C VAL A 150 -2.44 4.71 6.00
N ILE A 151 -1.15 4.87 5.65
CA ILE A 151 -0.01 4.51 6.52
C ILE A 151 0.61 5.75 7.19
N VAL A 152 0.90 6.82 6.45
CA VAL A 152 1.67 7.97 6.97
C VAL A 152 0.79 9.01 7.67
N ALA A 153 -0.45 9.21 7.22
CA ALA A 153 -1.38 10.18 7.80
C ALA A 153 -2.83 9.66 7.82
N PRO A 154 -3.09 8.54 8.52
CA PRO A 154 -4.40 7.89 8.47
C PRO A 154 -5.48 8.79 9.07
N GLY A 155 -6.63 8.86 8.40
CA GLY A 155 -7.77 9.69 8.80
C GLY A 155 -7.61 11.18 8.57
N VAL A 156 -6.58 11.61 7.84
CA VAL A 156 -6.48 12.97 7.28
C VAL A 156 -7.11 12.96 5.88
N PRO A 157 -8.31 13.55 5.68
CA PRO A 157 -8.94 13.60 4.37
C PRO A 157 -8.03 14.28 3.37
N HIS A 158 -7.80 13.63 2.22
CA HIS A 158 -6.89 14.10 1.17
C HIS A 158 -5.45 14.38 1.66
N GLY A 159 -5.02 13.74 2.76
CA GLY A 159 -3.72 13.98 3.37
C GLY A 159 -2.51 13.60 2.51
N ALA A 160 -2.71 12.78 1.47
CA ALA A 160 -1.68 12.51 0.48
C ALA A 160 -1.54 13.64 -0.54
N GLN A 161 -2.60 14.43 -0.79
CA GLN A 161 -2.68 15.44 -1.87
C GLN A 161 -2.52 14.86 -3.29
N HIS A 162 -2.42 13.54 -3.42
CA HIS A 162 -2.36 12.80 -4.67
C HIS A 162 -3.16 11.50 -4.54
N THR A 163 -3.55 10.92 -5.67
CA THR A 163 -4.43 9.74 -5.68
C THR A 163 -3.64 8.45 -5.76
N HIS A 164 -4.02 7.46 -4.96
CA HIS A 164 -3.50 6.09 -5.06
C HIS A 164 -4.49 5.15 -5.74
N ASP A 165 -3.92 4.22 -6.48
CA ASP A 165 -4.54 3.04 -7.08
C ASP A 165 -4.44 1.86 -6.09
N TYR A 166 -5.45 0.98 -6.04
CA TYR A 166 -5.52 -0.10 -5.05
C TYR A 166 -5.89 -1.44 -5.66
N VAL A 167 -5.15 -2.49 -5.28
CA VAL A 167 -5.54 -3.89 -5.50
C VAL A 167 -5.48 -4.67 -4.19
N GLY A 168 -6.20 -5.78 -4.13
CA GLY A 168 -6.37 -6.58 -2.92
C GLY A 168 -7.48 -6.02 -2.04
N ASN A 169 -7.17 -5.63 -0.81
CA ASN A 169 -8.16 -5.15 0.16
C ASN A 169 -9.00 -3.99 -0.39
N GLN A 170 -10.32 -4.10 -0.28
CA GLN A 170 -11.27 -3.12 -0.80
C GLN A 170 -11.72 -2.08 0.24
N ASN A 171 -11.35 -2.27 1.52
CA ASN A 171 -11.60 -1.28 2.57
C ASN A 171 -10.48 -0.24 2.58
N VAL A 172 -10.41 0.57 1.52
CA VAL A 172 -9.37 1.59 1.35
C VAL A 172 -9.71 2.93 2.00
N GLN A 173 -10.86 3.05 2.66
CA GLN A 173 -11.45 4.32 3.14
C GLN A 173 -11.75 4.26 4.64
N ASN A 174 -11.95 5.42 5.29
CA ASN A 174 -12.34 5.55 6.71
C ASN A 174 -11.26 5.15 7.71
N PHE A 175 -9.99 5.30 7.35
CA PHE A 175 -8.91 5.13 8.31
C PHE A 175 -8.96 6.24 9.37
N THR A 176 -8.44 5.96 10.55
CA THR A 176 -8.28 6.94 11.64
C THR A 176 -6.88 6.88 12.21
N ASP A 177 -6.56 7.73 13.18
CA ASP A 177 -5.33 7.63 13.97
C ASP A 177 -5.29 6.39 14.91
N ASP A 178 -6.37 5.60 14.98
CA ASP A 178 -6.43 4.35 15.75
C ASP A 178 -6.10 3.14 14.87
N VAL A 179 -4.84 2.72 14.95
CA VAL A 179 -4.32 1.61 14.15
C VAL A 179 -5.02 0.28 14.43
N LEU A 180 -5.47 0.04 15.66
CA LEU A 180 -6.20 -1.20 15.98
C LEU A 180 -7.59 -1.21 15.32
N ALA A 181 -8.25 -0.06 15.26
CA ALA A 181 -9.51 0.08 14.54
C ALA A 181 -9.32 -0.11 13.03
N ASN A 182 -8.23 0.44 12.46
CA ASN A 182 -7.88 0.25 11.05
C ASN A 182 -7.60 -1.24 10.73
N ASN A 183 -6.87 -1.95 11.59
CA ASN A 183 -6.59 -3.38 11.42
C ASN A 183 -7.87 -4.22 11.47
N GLU A 184 -8.81 -3.89 12.36
CA GLU A 184 -10.12 -4.56 12.40
C GLU A 184 -10.95 -4.31 11.14
N LEU A 185 -10.87 -3.10 10.57
CA LEU A 185 -11.50 -2.76 9.29
C LEU A 185 -10.90 -3.57 8.14
N LEU A 186 -9.57 -3.63 8.06
CA LEU A 186 -8.83 -4.36 7.04
C LEU A 186 -9.15 -5.87 7.06
N ALA A 187 -9.16 -6.49 8.24
CA ALA A 187 -9.46 -7.91 8.43
C ALA A 187 -10.89 -8.31 8.01
N GLN A 188 -11.79 -7.34 7.85
CA GLN A 188 -13.18 -7.54 7.42
C GLN A 188 -13.40 -7.16 5.96
N GLY A 189 -12.35 -6.75 5.24
CA GLY A 189 -12.41 -6.33 3.85
C GLY A 189 -12.80 -7.44 2.90
N GLU A 190 -13.46 -7.06 1.80
CA GLU A 190 -13.45 -7.86 0.58
C GLU A 190 -12.08 -7.69 -0.11
N THR A 191 -11.73 -8.61 -1.01
CA THR A 191 -10.48 -8.55 -1.77
C THR A 191 -10.71 -8.79 -3.26
N THR A 192 -9.90 -8.17 -4.12
CA THR A 192 -9.82 -8.50 -5.55
C THR A 192 -8.94 -9.72 -5.84
N CYS A 193 -8.14 -10.19 -4.89
CA CYS A 193 -7.29 -11.36 -5.08
C CYS A 193 -8.13 -12.66 -5.00
N PRO A 194 -8.28 -13.47 -6.08
CA PRO A 194 -9.10 -14.68 -6.10
C PRO A 194 -8.72 -15.74 -5.07
N ASP A 195 -7.45 -15.78 -4.64
CA ASP A 195 -6.96 -16.77 -3.66
C ASP A 195 -7.20 -16.35 -2.20
N GLY A 196 -7.87 -15.20 -1.99
CA GLY A 196 -8.32 -14.76 -0.67
C GLY A 196 -7.26 -14.02 0.15
N ASP A 197 -6.19 -13.56 -0.49
CA ASP A 197 -5.28 -12.59 0.13
C ASP A 197 -6.02 -11.28 0.41
N LEU A 198 -6.13 -10.90 1.68
CA LEU A 198 -6.78 -9.65 2.09
C LEU A 198 -5.79 -8.49 2.16
N SER A 199 -4.53 -8.68 1.76
CA SER A 199 -3.51 -7.63 1.80
C SER A 199 -3.89 -6.44 0.93
N MET A 200 -3.43 -5.26 1.34
CA MET A 200 -3.59 -4.03 0.59
C MET A 200 -2.30 -3.75 -0.18
N HIS A 201 -2.40 -3.51 -1.48
CA HIS A 201 -1.29 -3.07 -2.33
C HIS A 201 -1.70 -1.79 -3.03
N TYR A 202 -0.91 -0.73 -2.89
CA TYR A 202 -1.25 0.55 -3.48
C TYR A 202 -0.04 1.38 -3.88
N TRP A 203 -0.25 2.27 -4.83
CA TRP A 203 0.76 3.11 -5.46
C TRP A 203 0.10 4.39 -6.01
N PRO A 204 0.83 5.50 -6.15
CA PRO A 204 0.28 6.69 -6.78
C PRO A 204 -0.10 6.38 -8.23
N VAL A 205 -1.22 6.93 -8.68
CA VAL A 205 -1.72 6.71 -10.04
C VAL A 205 -0.73 7.25 -11.08
N LEU A 206 -0.70 6.62 -12.25
CA LEU A 206 -0.06 7.18 -13.43
C LEU A 206 -1.11 7.91 -14.26
N ARG A 207 -0.81 9.09 -14.77
CA ARG A 207 -1.74 9.87 -15.59
C ARG A 207 -1.25 10.03 -17.02
N ASP A 208 -2.16 10.02 -17.97
CA ASP A 208 -1.96 10.57 -19.31
C ASP A 208 -2.20 12.09 -19.24
N ILE A 209 -1.12 12.86 -19.27
CA ILE A 209 -1.14 14.32 -19.15
C ILE A 209 -1.54 15.02 -20.46
N THR A 210 -1.82 14.27 -21.52
CA THR A 210 -2.29 14.81 -22.82
C THR A 210 -3.81 14.93 -22.88
N ARG A 211 -4.51 14.38 -21.89
CA ARG A 211 -5.97 14.38 -21.76
C ARG A 211 -6.40 15.06 -20.46
N GLU A 212 -7.65 15.49 -20.41
CA GLU A 212 -8.26 16.00 -19.18
C GLU A 212 -8.87 14.82 -18.40
N GLY A 213 -8.54 14.71 -17.12
CA GLY A 213 -9.07 13.68 -16.23
C GLY A 213 -10.48 13.97 -15.74
N ALA A 214 -11.18 12.92 -15.29
CA ALA A 214 -12.52 13.05 -14.74
C ALA A 214 -12.56 13.76 -13.37
N ASP A 215 -11.43 13.80 -12.67
CA ASP A 215 -11.18 14.38 -11.36
C ASP A 215 -10.46 15.75 -11.45
N ALA A 216 -10.48 16.41 -12.61
CA ALA A 216 -9.83 17.70 -12.83
C ALA A 216 -10.34 18.82 -11.89
N ASP A 217 -11.56 18.71 -11.39
CA ASP A 217 -12.19 19.66 -10.45
C ASP A 217 -12.36 19.07 -9.03
N GLU A 218 -11.65 17.99 -8.69
CA GLU A 218 -11.75 17.28 -7.40
C GLU A 218 -10.43 17.33 -6.60
N SER A 219 -10.52 17.15 -5.28
CA SER A 219 -9.33 17.01 -4.40
C SER A 219 -8.74 15.61 -4.52
N GLY A 220 -7.42 15.49 -4.39
CA GLY A 220 -6.61 14.34 -4.82
C GLY A 220 -6.33 14.34 -6.32
N GLY A 221 -7.05 15.15 -7.10
CA GLY A 221 -6.91 15.32 -8.55
C GLY A 221 -6.47 16.74 -8.91
N GLY A 222 -7.19 17.37 -9.84
CA GLY A 222 -6.76 18.64 -10.43
C GLY A 222 -6.76 19.84 -9.47
N LEU A 223 -7.54 19.82 -8.38
CA LEU A 223 -7.48 20.88 -7.35
C LEU A 223 -6.17 20.86 -6.56
N ASP A 224 -5.50 19.72 -6.50
CA ASP A 224 -4.20 19.52 -5.86
C ASP A 224 -3.07 19.45 -6.91
N GLY A 225 -3.31 19.95 -8.12
CA GLY A 225 -2.28 20.06 -9.17
C GLY A 225 -2.02 18.79 -9.97
N ASN A 226 -2.70 17.68 -9.68
CA ASN A 226 -2.57 16.45 -10.46
C ASN A 226 -3.36 16.55 -11.77
N ILE A 227 -2.64 16.61 -12.89
CA ILE A 227 -3.19 16.82 -14.22
C ILE A 227 -3.18 15.53 -15.04
N GLY A 228 -4.19 15.35 -15.89
CA GLY A 228 -4.26 14.19 -16.77
C GLY A 228 -5.36 13.20 -16.39
N GLU A 229 -5.62 12.28 -17.31
CA GLU A 229 -6.53 11.15 -17.10
C GLU A 229 -5.79 10.01 -16.41
N ILE A 230 -6.34 9.50 -15.29
CA ILE A 230 -5.81 8.32 -14.60
C ILE A 230 -5.75 7.13 -15.56
N LEU A 231 -4.59 6.49 -15.65
CA LEU A 231 -4.36 5.28 -16.41
C LEU A 231 -4.56 4.05 -15.53
N THR A 232 -5.30 3.08 -16.03
CA THR A 232 -5.36 1.73 -15.45
C THR A 232 -4.16 0.93 -15.97
N ALA A 233 -3.47 0.22 -15.08
CA ALA A 233 -2.39 -0.67 -15.49
C ALA A 233 -2.94 -1.78 -16.41
N SER A 234 -2.17 -2.13 -17.45
CA SER A 234 -2.46 -3.29 -18.30
C SER A 234 -2.12 -4.62 -17.60
N SER A 235 -1.18 -4.57 -16.64
CA SER A 235 -0.77 -5.68 -15.79
C SER A 235 -0.28 -5.15 -14.45
N ALA A 236 -0.58 -5.87 -13.37
CA ALA A 236 0.00 -5.68 -12.05
C ALA A 236 0.37 -7.05 -11.48
N THR A 237 1.64 -7.25 -11.18
CA THR A 237 2.17 -8.50 -10.64
C THR A 237 2.67 -8.25 -9.23
N ILE A 238 2.13 -9.01 -8.28
CA ILE A 238 2.54 -8.99 -6.86
C ILE A 238 3.32 -10.28 -6.62
N GLU A 239 4.64 -10.16 -6.49
CA GLU A 239 5.55 -11.29 -6.36
C GLU A 239 6.25 -11.25 -5.00
N PHE A 240 6.32 -12.39 -4.33
CA PHE A 240 7.07 -12.58 -3.10
C PHE A 240 8.27 -13.47 -3.37
N LEU A 241 9.47 -12.95 -3.16
CA LEU A 241 10.74 -13.58 -3.44
C LEU A 241 11.43 -14.06 -2.16
N GLY A 242 12.30 -15.06 -2.31
CA GLY A 242 13.16 -15.53 -1.23
C GLY A 242 14.28 -14.56 -0.87
N ASN A 243 15.17 -15.03 0.01
CA ASN A 243 16.34 -14.29 0.46
C ASN A 243 17.63 -14.96 -0.04
N PRO A 244 18.61 -14.21 -0.61
CA PRO A 244 19.82 -14.77 -1.20
C PRO A 244 20.82 -15.33 -0.16
N ARG A 245 20.59 -15.11 1.14
CA ARG A 245 21.46 -15.53 2.24
C ARG A 245 20.85 -16.59 3.15
N GLY A 246 19.55 -16.82 3.12
CA GLY A 246 18.90 -17.79 4.00
C GLY A 246 17.40 -17.99 3.73
N PRO A 247 16.73 -18.79 4.57
CA PRO A 247 15.27 -18.88 4.55
C PRO A 247 14.63 -17.57 5.05
N VAL A 248 13.42 -17.32 4.58
CA VAL A 248 12.55 -16.24 5.07
C VAL A 248 11.55 -16.78 6.10
N THR A 249 11.07 -15.91 6.99
CA THR A 249 9.96 -16.18 7.92
C THR A 249 8.68 -15.50 7.46
N GLU A 250 7.54 -15.94 7.99
CA GLU A 250 6.23 -15.32 7.70
C GLU A 250 6.23 -13.82 8.02
N MET A 251 5.65 -13.01 7.13
CA MET A 251 5.29 -11.63 7.46
C MET A 251 4.14 -11.65 8.47
N PRO A 252 4.21 -10.91 9.58
CA PRO A 252 3.10 -10.82 10.51
C PRO A 252 1.93 -10.08 9.87
N GLU A 253 0.72 -10.47 10.24
CA GLU A 253 -0.50 -9.74 9.87
C GLU A 253 -0.39 -8.29 10.35
N PHE A 254 -0.86 -7.37 9.51
CA PHE A 254 -0.81 -5.92 9.60
C PHE A 254 0.57 -5.27 9.47
N LEU A 255 1.60 -6.00 9.03
CA LEU A 255 2.89 -5.39 8.68
C LEU A 255 2.68 -4.33 7.60
N GLN A 256 3.00 -3.07 7.93
CA GLN A 256 2.93 -1.91 7.04
C GLN A 256 4.31 -1.68 6.42
N ILE A 257 4.38 -1.58 5.10
CA ILE A 257 5.66 -1.45 4.40
C ILE A 257 5.56 -0.36 3.34
N ILE A 258 6.53 0.55 3.32
CA ILE A 258 6.67 1.59 2.30
C ILE A 258 7.99 1.41 1.54
N THR A 259 7.94 1.52 0.23
CA THR A 259 9.12 1.69 -0.63
C THR A 259 9.01 2.99 -1.44
N GLY A 260 10.16 3.60 -1.73
CA GLY A 260 10.22 4.93 -2.35
C GLY A 260 9.84 6.05 -1.39
N ASN A 261 9.74 7.27 -1.89
CA ASN A 261 9.40 8.45 -1.09
C ASN A 261 8.66 9.49 -1.94
N ALA A 262 7.39 9.74 -1.61
CA ALA A 262 6.56 10.76 -2.25
C ALA A 262 7.13 12.19 -2.18
N ARG A 263 8.11 12.44 -1.29
CA ARG A 263 8.79 13.73 -1.11
C ARG A 263 10.24 13.74 -1.60
N ALA A 264 10.65 12.77 -2.41
CA ALA A 264 12.05 12.58 -2.76
C ALA A 264 12.66 13.77 -3.53
N ASN A 265 11.87 14.55 -4.27
CA ASN A 265 12.41 15.67 -5.05
C ASN A 265 12.83 16.80 -4.12
N THR A 266 11.97 17.17 -3.15
CA THR A 266 12.31 18.21 -2.17
C THR A 266 13.22 17.73 -1.04
N ALA A 267 13.28 16.42 -0.79
CA ALA A 267 14.14 15.79 0.22
C ALA A 267 15.51 15.31 -0.34
N GLU A 268 16.00 15.90 -1.43
CA GLU A 268 17.32 15.61 -2.02
C GLU A 268 17.55 14.11 -2.31
N GLY A 269 16.50 13.39 -2.71
CA GLY A 269 16.54 11.96 -3.03
C GLY A 269 16.50 11.02 -1.81
N ALA A 270 16.27 11.53 -0.60
CA ALA A 270 16.17 10.70 0.59
C ALA A 270 15.11 9.59 0.42
N ASN A 271 15.50 8.34 0.68
CA ASN A 271 14.65 7.15 0.55
C ASN A 271 14.01 6.93 -0.83
N ALA A 272 14.49 7.60 -1.89
CA ALA A 272 14.04 7.36 -3.25
C ALA A 272 14.37 5.93 -3.69
N ARG A 273 13.39 5.24 -4.27
CA ARG A 273 13.52 3.86 -4.78
C ARG A 273 12.76 3.63 -6.08
N ALA A 274 12.45 4.71 -6.80
CA ALA A 274 11.79 4.62 -8.09
C ALA A 274 12.62 3.74 -9.04
N GLN A 275 11.94 2.87 -9.80
CA GLN A 275 12.56 2.09 -10.86
C GLN A 275 11.62 2.13 -12.06
N TRP A 276 11.97 3.00 -13.02
CA TRP A 276 11.20 3.15 -14.25
C TRP A 276 11.92 2.47 -15.41
N THR A 277 11.22 1.58 -16.10
CA THR A 277 11.76 0.87 -17.25
C THR A 277 10.70 0.68 -18.33
N CYS A 278 11.01 -0.13 -19.32
CA CYS A 278 10.11 -0.51 -20.39
C CYS A 278 10.07 -2.03 -20.51
N THR A 279 8.97 -2.58 -21.00
CA THR A 279 8.87 -4.03 -21.26
C THR A 279 9.97 -4.49 -22.22
N GLY A 280 10.70 -5.54 -21.88
CA GLY A 280 11.86 -6.02 -22.65
C GLY A 280 13.16 -5.27 -22.40
N PHE A 281 13.18 -4.32 -21.47
CA PHE A 281 14.35 -3.56 -20.99
C PHE A 281 14.51 -3.67 -19.46
N GLU A 282 13.97 -4.71 -18.83
CA GLU A 282 13.99 -4.86 -17.36
C GLU A 282 15.41 -5.07 -16.79
N ASP A 283 16.44 -5.20 -17.64
CA ASP A 283 17.86 -5.20 -17.29
C ASP A 283 18.41 -3.81 -16.91
N ARG A 284 17.61 -2.75 -17.11
CA ARG A 284 17.93 -1.36 -16.81
C ARG A 284 16.71 -0.63 -16.27
N ALA A 285 16.93 0.40 -15.47
CA ALA A 285 15.86 1.25 -14.98
C ALA A 285 16.40 2.63 -14.61
N PHE A 286 15.62 3.66 -14.87
CA PHE A 286 15.90 4.99 -14.35
C PHE A 286 15.45 5.11 -12.89
N PRO A 287 16.30 5.67 -12.01
CA PRO A 287 15.89 6.01 -10.65
C PRO A 287 15.18 7.37 -10.56
N ASP A 288 15.27 8.20 -11.60
CA ASP A 288 14.92 9.61 -11.56
C ASP A 288 14.43 10.17 -12.90
N ARG A 289 14.03 9.32 -13.86
CA ARG A 289 13.51 9.72 -15.17
C ARG A 289 12.37 8.82 -15.61
N TYR A 290 11.38 9.39 -16.29
CA TYR A 290 10.38 8.66 -17.05
C TYR A 290 11.00 8.13 -18.35
N PRO A 291 10.84 6.83 -18.65
CA PRO A 291 11.42 6.25 -19.84
C PRO A 291 10.53 6.54 -21.06
N LEU A 292 11.16 6.99 -22.13
CA LEU A 292 10.58 6.98 -23.46
C LEU A 292 10.80 5.58 -24.05
N CYS A 293 9.75 4.78 -24.05
CA CYS A 293 9.79 3.41 -24.55
C CYS A 293 9.73 3.36 -26.09
N PRO A 294 10.42 2.40 -26.74
CA PRO A 294 10.32 2.20 -28.17
C PRO A 294 8.95 1.64 -28.58
N GLU A 295 8.59 1.78 -29.85
CA GLU A 295 7.33 1.25 -30.40
C GLU A 295 7.16 -0.25 -30.08
N GLY A 296 6.00 -0.60 -29.52
CA GLY A 296 5.68 -1.98 -29.11
C GLY A 296 6.22 -2.37 -27.74
N SER A 297 6.69 -1.40 -26.96
CA SER A 297 7.05 -1.56 -25.55
C SER A 297 6.25 -0.60 -24.68
N ASP A 298 5.88 -1.07 -23.50
CA ASP A 298 5.08 -0.33 -22.53
C ASP A 298 5.93 0.15 -21.35
N VAL A 299 5.45 1.16 -20.63
CA VAL A 299 6.12 1.71 -19.44
C VAL A 299 5.96 0.73 -18.29
N VAL A 300 7.03 0.50 -17.53
CA VAL A 300 7.05 -0.42 -16.39
C VAL A 300 7.54 0.29 -15.14
N ARG A 301 6.82 0.11 -14.03
CA ARG A 301 7.22 0.51 -12.67
C ARG A 301 7.54 -0.74 -11.87
N ILE A 302 8.70 -0.75 -11.20
CA ILE A 302 9.12 -1.85 -10.34
C ILE A 302 9.32 -1.33 -8.93
N PHE A 303 8.66 -1.95 -7.96
CA PHE A 303 8.76 -1.61 -6.55
C PHE A 303 9.30 -2.78 -5.76
N ASP A 304 10.55 -2.65 -5.31
CA ASP A 304 11.15 -3.58 -4.35
C ASP A 304 10.94 -3.05 -2.94
N PHE A 305 10.36 -3.87 -2.08
CA PHE A 305 10.09 -3.51 -0.70
C PHE A 305 11.24 -3.94 0.22
N PRO A 306 11.43 -3.25 1.35
CA PRO A 306 12.31 -3.73 2.41
C PRO A 306 11.81 -5.09 2.92
N SER A 307 12.73 -6.00 3.25
CA SER A 307 12.41 -7.40 3.56
C SER A 307 13.17 -7.93 4.79
N CYS A 308 13.78 -7.05 5.57
CA CYS A 308 14.40 -7.36 6.84
C CYS A 308 13.56 -6.73 7.95
N TRP A 309 12.80 -7.54 8.68
CA TRP A 309 11.85 -7.13 9.71
C TRP A 309 12.44 -7.29 11.12
N ASP A 310 12.16 -6.36 12.04
CA ASP A 310 12.73 -6.36 13.40
C ASP A 310 12.26 -7.53 14.30
N GLY A 311 11.27 -8.30 13.84
CA GLY A 311 10.75 -9.47 14.55
C GLY A 311 9.66 -9.15 15.58
N GLU A 312 9.26 -7.89 15.74
CA GLU A 312 8.34 -7.45 16.78
C GLU A 312 7.24 -6.52 16.27
N ASN A 313 7.57 -5.46 15.53
CA ASN A 313 6.66 -4.35 15.26
C ASN A 313 6.07 -4.42 13.85
N PHE A 314 4.75 -4.26 13.73
CA PHE A 314 4.08 -4.20 12.42
C PHE A 314 4.08 -2.77 11.81
N GLU A 315 4.47 -1.77 12.60
CA GLU A 315 4.62 -0.37 12.18
C GLU A 315 5.70 0.33 13.03
N SER A 316 6.14 1.51 12.61
CA SER A 316 6.99 2.40 13.41
C SER A 316 6.57 3.86 13.20
N PRO A 317 6.97 4.81 14.07
CA PRO A 317 6.57 6.21 13.93
C PRO A 317 6.92 6.84 12.56
N ASP A 318 7.95 6.33 11.90
CA ASP A 318 8.38 6.71 10.55
C ASP A 318 7.99 5.71 9.45
N ASN A 319 7.34 4.58 9.83
CA ASN A 319 7.04 3.43 8.98
C ASN A 319 8.22 2.87 8.18
N ARG A 320 9.45 3.03 8.70
CA ARG A 320 10.68 2.60 8.04
C ARG A 320 11.66 1.88 8.95
N THR A 321 11.67 2.17 10.26
CA THR A 321 12.65 1.58 11.18
C THR A 321 12.35 0.14 11.61
N HIS A 322 11.09 -0.30 11.54
CA HIS A 322 10.70 -1.68 11.89
C HIS A 322 10.94 -2.70 10.77
N ILE A 323 11.09 -2.24 9.51
CA ILE A 323 11.41 -3.07 8.36
C ILE A 323 12.33 -2.32 7.38
N VAL A 324 13.52 -2.88 7.16
CA VAL A 324 14.60 -2.22 6.40
C VAL A 324 15.01 -3.04 5.18
N PHE A 325 15.68 -2.37 4.23
CA PHE A 325 16.24 -3.06 3.08
C PHE A 325 17.37 -4.00 3.51
N PRO A 326 17.53 -5.15 2.84
CA PRO A 326 18.71 -5.99 3.02
C PRO A 326 20.01 -5.22 2.76
N GLU A 327 21.11 -5.71 3.35
CA GLU A 327 22.46 -5.22 3.05
C GLU A 327 22.85 -5.52 1.58
N GLU A 328 23.99 -4.99 1.12
CA GLU A 328 24.47 -5.21 -0.27
C GLU A 328 24.60 -6.69 -0.63
N ASP A 329 24.92 -7.53 0.35
CA ASP A 329 24.99 -8.97 0.17
C ASP A 329 23.61 -9.66 0.24
N GLY A 330 22.54 -8.93 0.52
CA GLY A 330 21.16 -9.41 0.59
C GLY A 330 20.80 -10.06 1.93
N GLY A 331 21.70 -10.01 2.92
CA GLY A 331 21.44 -10.42 4.29
C GLY A 331 20.70 -9.36 5.09
N CYS A 332 20.16 -9.77 6.24
CA CYS A 332 19.61 -8.84 7.23
C CYS A 332 20.63 -8.52 8.30
N GLN A 333 20.72 -7.24 8.66
CA GLN A 333 21.55 -6.77 9.76
C GLN A 333 21.15 -7.39 11.11
N ASP A 334 22.07 -7.38 12.08
CA ASP A 334 21.82 -7.90 13.42
C ASP A 334 20.53 -7.33 14.04
N GLY A 335 19.67 -8.21 14.54
CA GLY A 335 18.38 -7.84 15.13
C GLY A 335 17.22 -7.85 14.14
N PHE A 336 17.47 -8.07 12.85
CA PHE A 336 16.44 -8.23 11.83
C PHE A 336 16.37 -9.66 11.30
N THR A 337 15.18 -10.07 10.89
CA THR A 337 14.87 -11.37 10.31
C THR A 337 14.35 -11.19 8.89
N ALA A 338 14.81 -12.02 7.96
CA ALA A 338 14.34 -11.98 6.59
C ALA A 338 12.88 -12.44 6.51
N VAL A 339 12.03 -11.62 5.91
CA VAL A 339 10.69 -11.98 5.42
C VAL A 339 10.72 -12.07 3.89
N PRO A 340 9.72 -12.66 3.21
CA PRO A 340 9.67 -12.64 1.75
C PRO A 340 9.81 -11.21 1.22
N LEU A 341 10.66 -11.02 0.21
CA LEU A 341 10.80 -9.74 -0.46
C LEU A 341 9.60 -9.55 -1.37
N LEU A 342 8.76 -8.56 -1.05
CA LEU A 342 7.66 -8.16 -1.92
C LEU A 342 8.22 -7.32 -3.08
N ARG A 343 7.89 -7.72 -4.31
CA ARG A 343 8.08 -6.96 -5.54
C ARG A 343 6.74 -6.71 -6.20
N GLN A 344 6.45 -5.46 -6.53
CA GLN A 344 5.31 -5.11 -7.37
C GLN A 344 5.82 -4.64 -8.74
N THR A 345 5.28 -5.21 -9.82
CA THR A 345 5.61 -4.81 -11.19
C THR A 345 4.34 -4.38 -11.92
N LEU A 346 4.30 -3.13 -12.37
CA LEU A 346 3.13 -2.54 -13.02
C LEU A 346 3.48 -2.17 -14.46
N VAL A 347 2.61 -2.49 -15.41
CA VAL A 347 2.81 -2.21 -16.84
C VAL A 347 1.70 -1.28 -17.35
N TYR A 348 2.08 -0.18 -17.98
CA TYR A 348 1.18 0.86 -18.49
C TYR A 348 1.36 1.11 -19.98
N GLU A 349 0.26 1.00 -20.71
CA GLU A 349 0.17 1.55 -22.06
C GLU A 349 0.02 3.08 -21.93
N VAL A 350 0.98 3.84 -22.46
CA VAL A 350 0.98 5.30 -22.46
C VAL A 350 1.01 5.84 -23.90
N PRO A 351 0.54 7.07 -24.16
CA PRO A 351 0.76 7.70 -25.46
C PRO A 351 2.26 7.86 -25.79
N ASP A 352 2.57 8.10 -27.06
CA ASP A 352 3.95 8.35 -27.47
C ASP A 352 4.49 9.68 -26.91
N GLY A 353 5.75 9.67 -26.47
CA GLY A 353 6.49 10.86 -26.06
C GLY A 353 6.33 11.22 -24.58
N PRO A 354 6.67 12.46 -24.19
CA PRO A 354 6.53 12.94 -22.81
C PRO A 354 5.05 13.20 -22.51
N SER A 355 4.31 12.14 -22.22
CA SER A 355 2.84 12.13 -22.19
C SER A 355 2.25 11.60 -20.90
N PHE A 356 3.07 11.27 -19.90
CA PHE A 356 2.60 10.69 -18.65
C PHE A 356 3.38 11.21 -17.46
N ALA A 357 2.76 11.14 -16.28
CA ALA A 357 3.36 11.53 -15.02
C ALA A 357 2.78 10.71 -13.87
N VAL A 358 3.57 10.49 -12.82
CA VAL A 358 3.07 9.97 -11.55
C VAL A 358 2.40 11.08 -10.76
N ASP A 359 1.33 10.75 -10.04
CA ASP A 359 0.69 11.64 -9.08
C ASP A 359 1.62 11.98 -7.91
N GLY A 360 1.53 13.22 -7.41
CA GLY A 360 2.37 13.67 -6.31
C GLY A 360 1.92 15.01 -5.72
N PHE A 361 2.61 15.44 -4.67
CA PHE A 361 2.42 16.76 -4.09
C PHE A 361 2.79 17.84 -5.13
N PRO A 362 2.11 19.00 -5.16
CA PRO A 362 2.45 20.11 -6.06
C PRO A 362 3.93 20.51 -6.01
N GLU A 363 4.52 20.51 -4.81
CA GLU A 363 5.91 20.91 -4.58
C GLU A 363 6.94 19.89 -5.10
N GLU A 364 6.49 18.68 -5.44
CA GLU A 364 7.32 17.60 -5.94
C GLU A 364 7.34 17.55 -7.47
N GLU A 365 6.58 18.44 -8.12
CA GLU A 365 6.62 18.71 -9.57
C GLU A 365 6.35 17.48 -10.44
N HIS A 366 5.64 16.48 -9.90
CA HIS A 366 5.45 15.17 -10.54
C HIS A 366 6.77 14.52 -10.97
N ALA A 367 7.85 14.82 -10.25
CA ALA A 367 9.17 14.31 -10.57
C ALA A 367 9.20 12.77 -10.40
N PRO A 368 9.74 12.02 -11.38
CA PRO A 368 9.74 10.55 -11.38
C PRO A 368 10.47 9.92 -10.19
N ILE A 369 11.40 10.66 -9.56
CA ILE A 369 12.10 10.20 -8.35
C ILE A 369 11.16 10.00 -7.15
N THR A 370 9.98 10.62 -7.18
CA THR A 370 8.98 10.57 -6.10
C THR A 370 8.12 9.31 -6.12
N ASP A 371 8.32 8.43 -7.11
CA ASP A 371 7.56 7.20 -7.20
C ASP A 371 7.77 6.31 -5.95
N HIS A 372 6.68 5.70 -5.52
CA HIS A 372 6.60 4.95 -4.28
C HIS A 372 5.48 3.92 -4.35
N SER A 373 5.50 2.99 -3.42
CA SER A 373 4.40 2.05 -3.23
C SER A 373 4.37 1.58 -1.78
N ASP A 374 3.20 1.12 -1.40
CA ASP A 374 2.85 0.79 -0.05
C ASP A 374 2.14 -0.57 -0.01
N HIS A 375 2.30 -1.24 1.13
CA HIS A 375 1.71 -2.52 1.39
C HIS A 375 1.26 -2.64 2.84
N ILE A 376 0.09 -3.23 3.07
CA ILE A 376 -0.31 -3.71 4.39
C ILE A 376 -0.61 -5.20 4.26
N ASN A 377 0.19 -6.02 4.91
CA ASN A 377 0.00 -7.48 4.89
C ASN A 377 -1.25 -7.84 5.68
N VAL A 378 -2.26 -8.41 5.04
CA VAL A 378 -3.45 -8.98 5.72
C VAL A 378 -3.70 -10.39 5.22
N MET A 379 -2.66 -11.03 4.66
CA MET A 379 -2.72 -12.38 4.15
C MET A 379 -3.14 -13.34 5.28
N PRO A 380 -4.17 -14.18 5.07
CA PRO A 380 -4.54 -15.20 6.04
C PRO A 380 -3.34 -16.08 6.40
N ARG A 381 -3.23 -16.47 7.68
CA ARG A 381 -2.06 -17.21 8.19
C ARG A 381 -1.75 -18.47 7.39
N GLU A 382 -2.78 -19.20 6.96
CA GLU A 382 -2.59 -20.41 6.15
C GLU A 382 -1.97 -20.10 4.79
N LEU A 383 -2.35 -18.98 4.15
CA LEU A 383 -1.81 -18.54 2.87
C LEU A 383 -0.37 -18.02 3.01
N MET A 384 -0.08 -17.25 4.08
CA MET A 384 1.28 -16.80 4.38
C MET A 384 2.23 -17.99 4.66
N ALA A 385 1.75 -19.01 5.38
CA ALA A 385 2.53 -20.23 5.61
C ALA A 385 2.78 -21.03 4.31
N GLU A 386 1.79 -21.10 3.42
CA GLU A 386 1.96 -21.71 2.08
C GLU A 386 2.99 -20.95 1.24
N LEU A 387 2.90 -19.63 1.26
CA LEU A 387 3.84 -18.74 0.58
C LEU A 387 5.27 -18.97 1.05
N VAL A 388 5.51 -18.93 2.36
CA VAL A 388 6.84 -19.14 2.95
C VAL A 388 7.37 -20.54 2.67
N ASP A 389 6.52 -21.58 2.73
CA ASP A 389 6.94 -22.94 2.34
C ASP A 389 7.33 -23.01 0.86
N CYS A 390 6.56 -22.38 -0.03
CA CYS A 390 6.88 -22.36 -1.46
C CYS A 390 8.25 -21.72 -1.72
N VAL A 391 8.44 -20.51 -1.21
CA VAL A 391 9.64 -19.70 -1.40
C VAL A 391 10.87 -20.40 -0.80
N ASN A 392 10.79 -20.87 0.44
CA ASN A 392 11.90 -21.56 1.13
C ASN A 392 12.23 -22.94 0.56
N THR A 393 11.32 -23.58 -0.16
CA THR A 393 11.58 -24.86 -0.83
C THR A 393 12.10 -24.69 -2.26
N GLY A 394 12.33 -23.44 -2.70
CA GLY A 394 12.88 -23.15 -4.03
C GLY A 394 11.88 -23.43 -5.16
N ARG A 395 10.58 -23.32 -4.88
CA ARG A 395 9.52 -23.53 -5.85
C ARG A 395 9.02 -22.19 -6.36
N ASP A 396 8.53 -22.21 -7.60
CA ASP A 396 7.80 -21.09 -8.18
C ASP A 396 6.30 -21.38 -8.05
N CYS A 397 5.69 -20.64 -7.15
CA CYS A 397 4.26 -20.43 -7.04
C CYS A 397 3.99 -18.96 -7.41
#